data_AF-A0A9J7FES5-F1
#
_entry.id   AF-A0A9J7FES5-F1
#
_cell.length_a   1.000
_cell.length_b   1.000
_cell.length_c   1.000
_cell.angle_alpha   90.00
_cell.angle_beta   90.00
_cell.angle_gamma   90.00
#
_symmetry.space_group_name_H-M   'P 1'
#
loop_
_entity.id
_entity.type
_entity.pdbx_description
1 polymer ?
#
loop_
_entity_poly.entity_id
_entity_poly.type
_entity_poly.pdbx_seq_one_letter_code
_entity_poly.pdbx_strand_id
1 'polypeptide(L)'
;MKDCEYQQISPGAPPPASPGARRPGPAAPPAPSPGPAPGAPRWSGSGSGSGSLGRRPRRKWEVFPGRNRFYCGGRLMLAGHGGVFALTLLLILSTTVLFFVSESFWNLMFTAVTALFTKNHFLGACGRDKTFGKTSVQVTFQDLNYVSAITSCPYLASKLTLAIPIIAAILFFFVMSCLLQTSFTDPGILPRATTCEAAALEKQIDNTGSSTYRPPPRTREVIINGQMVKLKYCFTCKMFRPPRTSHCSVCDNCVERFDHHCPWVGNCVGRRNYRFFYAFILSLSFLTAFIFACVVTHLTLRSQESNFLSTLKEKPASVLELVICFFSIWSILGLSGFHTYLVASNLTTNEDIKGSWSSKRGGEASVNPYSHKSIITNCCAVLCGPLPPSLIDRRGFVQSDAVLPSPIRSDEPACGAKPDASMYVRGLKELLRTATLCLSRSGPGGARHPAPPPA
;
A
#
# COMPACT_ATOMS: atom_id res chain seq x y z
N MET A 1 23.51 25.14 6.93
CA MET A 1 23.68 25.64 5.55
C MET A 1 22.63 26.69 5.32
N LYS A 2 23.03 27.80 4.68
CA LYS A 2 22.28 29.04 4.45
C LYS A 2 20.90 28.79 3.82
N ASP A 3 19.94 29.62 4.21
CA ASP A 3 18.57 29.66 3.72
C ASP A 3 18.51 29.62 2.18
N CYS A 4 17.76 28.65 1.62
CA CYS A 4 17.46 28.63 0.18
C CYS A 4 16.29 29.56 -0.09
N GLU A 5 16.58 30.72 -0.65
CA GLU A 5 15.62 31.69 -1.15
C GLU A 5 14.85 31.09 -2.36
N TYR A 6 13.52 31.16 -2.32
CA TYR A 6 12.64 30.75 -3.41
C TYR A 6 12.62 31.85 -4.48
N GLN A 7 13.39 31.71 -5.55
CA GLN A 7 13.29 32.60 -6.70
C GLN A 7 12.29 32.06 -7.73
N GLN A 8 11.20 32.80 -7.96
CA GLN A 8 10.36 32.66 -9.15
C GLN A 8 11.09 33.32 -10.33
N ILE A 9 11.26 32.60 -11.44
CA ILE A 9 11.88 33.15 -12.66
C ILE A 9 10.75 33.59 -13.61
N SER A 10 10.86 34.82 -14.14
CA SER A 10 9.97 35.35 -15.19
C SER A 10 10.25 34.69 -16.55
N PRO A 11 9.23 34.46 -17.41
CA PRO A 11 9.44 33.72 -18.66
C PRO A 11 10.16 34.56 -19.72
N GLY A 12 11.34 34.09 -20.14
CA GLY A 12 12.02 34.51 -21.38
C GLY A 12 11.43 33.84 -22.62
N ALA A 13 11.67 34.46 -23.78
CA ALA A 13 10.98 34.25 -25.06
C ALA A 13 11.00 32.80 -25.63
N PRO A 14 9.96 32.40 -26.39
CA PRO A 14 9.86 31.05 -26.97
C PRO A 14 10.64 30.87 -28.29
N PRO A 15 11.15 29.66 -28.58
CA PRO A 15 11.77 29.31 -29.87
C PRO A 15 10.73 29.02 -30.97
N PRO A 16 11.12 29.01 -32.26
CA PRO A 16 10.20 28.97 -33.40
C PRO A 16 9.56 27.60 -33.65
N ALA A 17 8.35 27.62 -34.25
CA ALA A 17 7.45 26.48 -34.42
C ALA A 17 7.78 25.59 -35.63
N SER A 18 7.58 24.28 -35.48
CA SER A 18 7.53 23.30 -36.59
C SER A 18 6.08 23.08 -37.08
N PRO A 19 5.82 22.89 -38.38
CA PRO A 19 4.48 22.74 -38.93
C PRO A 19 4.03 21.27 -38.98
N GLY A 20 2.76 21.01 -38.63
CA GLY A 20 2.09 19.75 -38.98
C GLY A 20 1.21 19.14 -37.88
N ALA A 21 0.00 19.67 -37.68
CA ALA A 21 -1.06 18.95 -36.97
C ALA A 21 -2.41 19.16 -37.67
N ARG A 22 -3.00 18.05 -38.15
CA ARG A 22 -4.37 17.98 -38.70
C ARG A 22 -5.40 18.29 -37.61
N ARG A 23 -6.45 19.03 -37.98
CA ARG A 23 -7.64 19.31 -37.15
C ARG A 23 -8.51 18.06 -36.95
N PRO A 24 -9.07 17.81 -35.75
CA PRO A 24 -10.25 16.96 -35.60
C PRO A 24 -11.54 17.78 -35.80
N GLY A 25 -12.55 17.18 -36.45
CA GLY A 25 -13.89 17.75 -36.68
C GLY A 25 -14.77 17.77 -35.42
N PRO A 26 -15.95 18.43 -35.48
CA PRO A 26 -16.78 18.70 -34.31
C PRO A 26 -17.55 17.46 -33.83
N ALA A 27 -17.77 17.38 -32.52
CA ALA A 27 -18.48 16.30 -31.82
C ALA A 27 -20.01 16.48 -31.88
N ALA A 28 -20.73 15.36 -31.98
CA ALA A 28 -22.20 15.28 -31.98
C ALA A 28 -22.82 15.57 -30.59
N PRO A 29 -24.07 16.06 -30.53
CA PRO A 29 -24.75 16.40 -29.27
C PRO A 29 -25.28 15.16 -28.51
N PRO A 30 -25.49 15.25 -27.18
CA PRO A 30 -25.94 14.12 -26.36
C PRO A 30 -27.45 13.88 -26.46
N ALA A 31 -27.83 12.60 -26.39
CA ALA A 31 -29.22 12.12 -26.39
C ALA A 31 -29.95 12.38 -25.05
N PRO A 32 -31.29 12.52 -25.05
CA PRO A 32 -32.07 12.81 -23.85
C PRO A 32 -32.27 11.57 -22.95
N SER A 33 -32.25 11.81 -21.65
CA SER A 33 -32.47 10.81 -20.59
C SER A 33 -33.95 10.38 -20.47
N PRO A 34 -34.26 9.10 -20.16
CA PRO A 34 -35.62 8.62 -20.02
C PRO A 34 -36.25 9.04 -18.67
N GLY A 35 -37.53 9.42 -18.72
CA GLY A 35 -38.33 9.83 -17.56
C GLY A 35 -38.71 8.68 -16.61
N PRO A 36 -39.23 9.00 -15.40
CA PRO A 36 -39.51 8.00 -14.38
C PRO A 36 -40.83 7.25 -14.64
N ALA A 37 -40.82 5.94 -14.37
CA ALA A 37 -41.98 5.04 -14.45
C ALA A 37 -42.97 5.24 -13.27
N PRO A 38 -44.27 4.93 -13.44
CA PRO A 38 -45.28 5.14 -12.41
C PRO A 38 -45.47 3.94 -11.46
N GLY A 39 -45.80 4.22 -10.20
CA GLY A 39 -46.65 3.34 -9.37
C GLY A 39 -45.96 2.50 -8.29
N ALA A 40 -46.02 2.97 -7.04
CA ALA A 40 -46.01 2.13 -5.83
C ALA A 40 -46.94 2.76 -4.78
N PRO A 41 -47.62 1.96 -3.93
CA PRO A 41 -48.87 2.36 -3.28
C PRO A 41 -48.68 3.31 -2.09
N ARG A 42 -49.67 4.20 -1.98
CA ARG A 42 -49.85 5.25 -0.98
C ARG A 42 -50.14 4.64 0.39
N TRP A 43 -49.16 4.68 1.30
CA TRP A 43 -49.41 4.47 2.73
C TRP A 43 -49.78 5.81 3.37
N SER A 44 -51.04 5.94 3.74
CA SER A 44 -51.58 6.99 4.60
C SER A 44 -51.18 6.71 6.05
N GLY A 45 -50.28 7.53 6.58
CA GLY A 45 -49.96 7.60 8.01
C GLY A 45 -49.92 9.05 8.45
N SER A 46 -51.01 9.50 9.06
CA SER A 46 -51.14 10.76 9.79
C SER A 46 -50.21 10.74 11.02
N GLY A 47 -49.47 11.83 11.23
CA GLY A 47 -48.59 11.96 12.39
C GLY A 47 -47.67 13.16 12.28
N SER A 48 -48.23 14.35 12.46
CA SER A 48 -47.48 15.58 12.70
C SER A 48 -46.65 15.46 13.99
N GLY A 49 -45.34 15.33 13.83
CA GLY A 49 -44.36 15.43 14.90
C GLY A 49 -43.06 15.97 14.34
N SER A 50 -42.85 17.27 14.46
CA SER A 50 -41.57 17.93 14.17
C SER A 50 -40.53 17.53 15.22
N GLY A 51 -40.06 16.28 15.17
CA GLY A 51 -38.87 15.84 15.88
C GLY A 51 -37.68 16.08 14.97
N SER A 52 -36.80 17.02 15.32
CA SER A 52 -35.46 17.07 14.74
C SER A 52 -34.73 15.79 15.14
N LEU A 53 -34.87 14.72 14.35
CA LEU A 53 -34.04 13.54 14.44
C LEU A 53 -32.61 14.00 14.21
N GLY A 54 -31.85 14.16 15.30
CA GLY A 54 -30.46 14.59 15.25
C GLY A 54 -29.69 13.70 14.29
N ARG A 55 -29.27 14.26 13.14
CA ARG A 55 -28.48 13.51 12.17
C ARG A 55 -27.23 13.02 12.87
N ARG A 56 -27.01 11.69 12.86
CA ARG A 56 -25.79 11.08 13.38
C ARG A 56 -24.58 11.77 12.74
N PRO A 57 -23.58 12.20 13.53
CA PRO A 57 -22.34 12.75 13.00
C PRO A 57 -21.69 11.76 12.02
N ARG A 58 -21.51 12.18 10.76
CA ARG A 58 -20.88 11.35 9.73
C ARG A 58 -19.37 11.29 9.93
N ARG A 59 -18.77 10.15 9.63
CA ARG A 59 -17.31 9.98 9.69
C ARG A 59 -16.68 10.43 8.36
N LYS A 60 -15.46 10.96 8.40
CA LYS A 60 -14.75 11.42 7.20
C LYS A 60 -14.53 10.31 6.17
N TRP A 61 -14.33 9.06 6.60
CA TRP A 61 -14.20 7.93 5.69
C TRP A 61 -15.50 7.60 4.91
N GLU A 62 -16.67 7.98 5.42
CA GLU A 62 -17.98 7.75 4.76
C GLU A 62 -18.24 8.73 3.62
N VAL A 63 -17.50 9.84 3.59
CA VAL A 63 -17.58 10.89 2.55
C VAL A 63 -16.24 11.05 1.83
N PHE A 64 -15.34 10.08 1.97
CA PHE A 64 -13.99 10.19 1.46
C PHE A 64 -13.99 10.37 -0.06
N PRO A 65 -13.37 11.43 -0.59
CA PRO A 65 -13.40 11.69 -2.02
C PRO A 65 -12.34 10.81 -2.71
N GLY A 66 -12.74 9.59 -3.08
CA GLY A 66 -11.92 8.61 -3.79
C GLY A 66 -12.62 7.26 -3.91
N ARG A 67 -11.97 6.28 -4.51
CA ARG A 67 -12.50 4.92 -4.72
C ARG A 67 -12.00 3.90 -3.70
N ASN A 68 -11.33 4.36 -2.65
CA ASN A 68 -10.87 3.50 -1.56
C ASN A 68 -12.05 3.01 -0.73
N ARG A 69 -11.99 1.74 -0.30
CA ARG A 69 -12.95 1.14 0.63
C ARG A 69 -12.35 1.12 2.02
N PHE A 70 -13.17 1.44 3.02
CA PHE A 70 -12.77 1.49 4.42
C PHE A 70 -13.49 0.42 5.23
N TYR A 71 -12.77 -0.23 6.13
CA TYR A 71 -13.30 -1.27 7.02
C TYR A 71 -12.96 -0.99 8.48
N CYS A 72 -13.65 -1.68 9.39
CA CYS A 72 -13.45 -1.56 10.84
C CYS A 72 -13.51 -0.10 11.34
N GLY A 73 -14.51 0.66 10.86
CA GLY A 73 -14.69 2.07 11.22
C GLY A 73 -13.58 3.00 10.71
N GLY A 74 -12.98 2.70 9.56
CA GLY A 74 -11.93 3.51 8.94
C GLY A 74 -10.50 3.15 9.36
N ARG A 75 -10.29 2.04 10.07
CA ARG A 75 -8.96 1.55 10.47
C ARG A 75 -8.22 0.89 9.31
N LEU A 76 -8.94 0.10 8.52
CA LEU A 76 -8.40 -0.57 7.34
C LEU A 76 -8.84 0.18 6.10
N MET A 77 -7.98 0.21 5.09
CA MET A 77 -8.25 0.84 3.81
C MET A 77 -7.71 -0.01 2.68
N LEU A 78 -8.49 -0.22 1.64
CA LEU A 78 -8.09 -0.91 0.42
C LEU A 78 -8.51 -0.09 -0.80
N ALA A 79 -7.97 -0.42 -1.96
CA ALA A 79 -8.52 0.02 -3.23
C ALA A 79 -9.86 -0.65 -3.54
N GLY A 80 -10.61 -0.10 -4.50
CA GLY A 80 -11.93 -0.61 -4.87
C GLY A 80 -11.97 -2.03 -5.43
N HIS A 81 -10.84 -2.55 -5.93
CA HIS A 81 -10.72 -3.88 -6.56
C HIS A 81 -9.90 -4.84 -5.68
N GLY A 82 -10.57 -5.65 -4.87
CA GLY A 82 -9.93 -6.55 -3.88
C GLY A 82 -9.70 -8.00 -4.34
N GLY A 83 -10.16 -8.40 -5.53
CA GLY A 83 -10.14 -9.81 -5.96
C GLY A 83 -8.73 -10.41 -6.04
N VAL A 84 -7.78 -9.68 -6.64
CA VAL A 84 -6.39 -10.13 -6.78
C VAL A 84 -5.66 -10.16 -5.42
N PHE A 85 -6.04 -9.28 -4.50
CA PHE A 85 -5.54 -9.32 -3.13
C PHE A 85 -5.99 -10.60 -2.39
N ALA A 86 -7.26 -11.00 -2.54
CA ALA A 86 -7.73 -12.27 -2.00
C ALA A 86 -6.97 -13.46 -2.61
N LEU A 87 -6.70 -13.45 -3.91
CA LEU A 87 -5.86 -14.46 -4.55
C LEU A 87 -4.44 -14.51 -3.95
N THR A 88 -3.84 -13.35 -3.66
CA THR A 88 -2.51 -13.27 -3.03
C THR A 88 -2.51 -13.93 -1.64
N LEU A 89 -3.51 -13.60 -0.82
CA LEU A 89 -3.70 -14.22 0.49
C LEU A 89 -3.88 -15.74 0.36
N LEU A 90 -4.73 -16.18 -0.57
CA LEU A 90 -4.98 -17.59 -0.81
C LEU A 90 -3.71 -18.33 -1.26
N LEU A 91 -2.89 -17.75 -2.15
CA LEU A 91 -1.65 -18.37 -2.61
C LEU A 91 -0.63 -18.51 -1.47
N ILE A 92 -0.41 -17.46 -0.68
CA ILE A 92 0.56 -17.51 0.44
C ILE A 92 0.07 -18.47 1.52
N LEU A 93 -1.23 -18.39 1.88
CA LEU A 93 -1.82 -19.27 2.88
C LEU A 93 -1.81 -20.72 2.39
N SER A 94 -2.25 -21.00 1.16
CA SER A 94 -2.33 -22.37 0.65
C SER A 94 -0.95 -23.00 0.50
N THR A 95 0.05 -22.28 -0.02
CA THR A 95 1.41 -22.81 -0.14
C THR A 95 2.03 -23.07 1.23
N THR A 96 1.88 -22.15 2.17
CA THR A 96 2.39 -22.34 3.54
C THR A 96 1.64 -23.43 4.29
N VAL A 97 0.33 -23.51 4.12
CA VAL A 97 -0.50 -24.59 4.67
C VAL A 97 -0.11 -25.91 4.02
N LEU A 98 0.07 -26.03 2.71
CA LEU A 98 0.54 -27.27 2.08
C LEU A 98 1.90 -27.71 2.65
N PHE A 99 2.80 -26.76 2.91
CA PHE A 99 4.09 -27.01 3.57
C PHE A 99 3.93 -27.58 4.99
N PHE A 100 3.09 -26.98 5.84
CA PHE A 100 2.91 -27.33 7.26
C PHE A 100 1.85 -28.40 7.58
N VAL A 101 0.75 -28.38 6.82
CA VAL A 101 -0.56 -29.01 7.08
C VAL A 101 -0.75 -30.29 6.27
N SER A 102 0.32 -30.84 5.72
CA SER A 102 0.25 -32.24 5.33
C SER A 102 0.03 -33.20 6.52
N GLU A 103 -0.14 -32.73 7.79
CA GLU A 103 -1.13 -33.27 8.78
C GLU A 103 -1.19 -32.56 10.17
N SER A 104 -0.37 -31.55 10.49
CA SER A 104 -0.33 -30.97 11.86
C SER A 104 -1.58 -30.17 12.27
N PHE A 105 -2.25 -29.51 11.33
CA PHE A 105 -3.45 -28.70 11.62
C PHE A 105 -4.71 -29.56 11.75
N TRP A 106 -4.84 -30.65 10.98
CA TRP A 106 -5.92 -31.61 11.18
C TRP A 106 -5.76 -32.34 12.50
N ASN A 107 -4.55 -32.77 12.87
CA ASN A 107 -4.35 -33.38 14.18
C ASN A 107 -4.53 -32.39 15.33
N LEU A 108 -4.07 -31.14 15.24
CA LEU A 108 -4.30 -30.16 16.32
C LEU A 108 -5.75 -29.71 16.41
N MET A 109 -6.42 -29.46 15.27
CA MET A 109 -7.84 -29.11 15.25
C MET A 109 -8.71 -30.29 15.66
N PHE A 110 -8.46 -31.50 15.17
CA PHE A 110 -9.19 -32.70 15.53
C PHE A 110 -8.94 -33.05 16.99
N THR A 111 -7.70 -32.98 17.49
CA THR A 111 -7.42 -33.20 18.92
C THR A 111 -8.06 -32.11 19.79
N ALA A 112 -8.06 -30.84 19.38
CA ALA A 112 -8.73 -29.76 20.11
C ALA A 112 -10.26 -29.91 20.09
N VAL A 113 -10.85 -30.29 18.95
CA VAL A 113 -12.28 -30.54 18.78
C VAL A 113 -12.69 -31.78 19.56
N THR A 114 -11.97 -32.89 19.44
CA THR A 114 -12.21 -34.12 20.21
C THR A 114 -11.98 -33.90 21.71
N ALA A 115 -11.02 -33.07 22.12
CA ALA A 115 -10.83 -32.65 23.52
C ALA A 115 -11.98 -31.77 24.04
N LEU A 116 -12.57 -30.91 23.18
CA LEU A 116 -13.76 -30.14 23.50
C LEU A 116 -15.00 -31.04 23.61
N PHE A 117 -15.17 -32.03 22.72
CA PHE A 117 -16.26 -33.00 22.78
C PHE A 117 -16.12 -33.97 23.95
N THR A 118 -14.91 -34.45 24.27
CA THR A 118 -14.68 -35.30 25.46
C THR A 118 -14.81 -34.53 26.77
N LYS A 119 -14.39 -33.26 26.84
CA LYS A 119 -14.68 -32.40 28.01
C LYS A 119 -16.18 -32.18 28.21
N ASN A 120 -16.95 -31.97 27.13
CA ASN A 120 -18.40 -31.81 27.22
C ASN A 120 -19.12 -33.14 27.55
N HIS A 121 -18.59 -34.29 27.12
CA HIS A 121 -19.14 -35.60 27.47
C HIS A 121 -18.82 -36.02 28.92
N PHE A 122 -17.68 -35.58 29.48
CA PHE A 122 -17.34 -35.81 30.90
C PHE A 122 -18.16 -34.93 31.85
N LEU A 123 -18.53 -33.72 31.45
CA LEU A 123 -19.41 -32.85 32.24
C LEU A 123 -20.90 -33.21 32.11
N GLY A 124 -21.29 -33.94 31.06
CA GLY A 124 -22.66 -34.44 30.86
C GLY A 124 -22.93 -35.83 31.45
N ALA A 125 -21.91 -36.59 31.86
CA ALA A 125 -22.05 -37.95 32.38
C ALA A 125 -22.13 -38.05 33.92
N CYS A 126 -22.24 -36.92 34.64
CA CYS A 126 -22.59 -36.92 36.06
C CYS A 126 -24.12 -36.94 36.21
N GLY A 127 -24.76 -38.00 35.72
CA GLY A 127 -26.20 -38.12 35.79
C GLY A 127 -26.78 -39.14 34.83
N ARG A 128 -26.99 -40.35 35.37
CA ARG A 128 -28.03 -41.31 34.96
C ARG A 128 -27.66 -42.35 33.89
N ASP A 129 -27.81 -43.58 34.35
CA ASP A 129 -28.09 -44.85 33.69
C ASP A 129 -27.07 -45.61 32.83
N LYS A 130 -26.95 -46.88 33.24
CA LYS A 130 -26.25 -47.99 32.62
C LYS A 130 -27.12 -48.54 31.50
N THR A 131 -26.73 -48.30 30.24
CA THR A 131 -26.85 -49.22 29.08
C THR A 131 -26.78 -48.41 27.79
N PHE A 132 -25.60 -48.30 27.17
CA PHE A 132 -25.52 -47.97 25.75
C PHE A 132 -24.22 -48.54 25.15
N GLY A 133 -24.35 -49.15 23.97
CA GLY A 133 -23.33 -49.99 23.35
C GLY A 133 -21.99 -49.29 23.12
N LYS A 134 -20.92 -50.05 23.35
CA LYS A 134 -19.56 -49.72 22.94
C LYS A 134 -19.48 -49.63 21.42
N THR A 135 -19.51 -48.43 20.87
CA THR A 135 -18.85 -48.11 19.60
C THR A 135 -17.69 -47.18 19.92
N SER A 136 -16.62 -47.73 20.51
CA SER A 136 -15.36 -47.00 20.61
C SER A 136 -14.71 -47.01 19.24
N VAL A 137 -14.67 -45.87 18.57
CA VAL A 137 -13.77 -45.64 17.44
C VAL A 137 -12.36 -45.58 18.02
N GLN A 138 -11.73 -46.74 18.15
CA GLN A 138 -10.31 -46.89 18.46
C GLN A 138 -9.54 -46.63 17.16
N VAL A 139 -9.11 -45.39 16.95
CA VAL A 139 -8.05 -45.09 15.97
C VAL A 139 -6.74 -45.52 16.61
N THR A 140 -6.03 -46.45 15.99
CA THR A 140 -4.86 -47.10 16.59
C THR A 140 -3.60 -46.28 16.33
N PHE A 141 -2.59 -46.38 17.21
CA PHE A 141 -1.26 -45.74 17.04
C PHE A 141 -0.54 -46.12 15.72
N GLN A 142 -1.02 -47.16 15.04
CA GLN A 142 -0.53 -47.62 13.75
C GLN A 142 -0.97 -46.70 12.60
N ASP A 143 -2.14 -46.06 12.74
CA ASP A 143 -2.65 -45.06 11.79
C ASP A 143 -1.78 -43.79 11.80
N LEU A 144 -1.20 -43.42 12.95
CA LEU A 144 -0.27 -42.29 13.09
C LEU A 144 1.09 -42.52 12.40
N ASN A 145 1.57 -43.77 12.38
CA ASN A 145 2.85 -44.12 11.75
C ASN A 145 2.74 -44.28 10.23
N TYR A 146 1.58 -44.69 9.71
CA TYR A 146 1.32 -44.74 8.26
C TYR A 146 1.16 -43.32 7.67
N VAL A 147 0.63 -42.38 8.46
CA VAL A 147 0.40 -40.98 8.06
C VAL A 147 1.69 -40.12 8.12
N SER A 148 2.67 -40.48 8.98
CA SER A 148 4.04 -39.93 8.97
C SER A 148 4.77 -40.12 7.63
N ALA A 149 4.33 -41.08 6.81
CA ALA A 149 4.96 -41.39 5.54
C ALA A 149 4.63 -40.41 4.40
N ILE A 150 3.80 -39.37 4.58
CA ILE A 150 3.23 -38.61 3.46
C ILE A 150 3.81 -37.19 3.27
N THR A 151 4.56 -36.61 4.22
CA THR A 151 4.63 -35.15 4.37
C THR A 151 6.03 -34.52 4.29
N SER A 152 6.16 -33.28 3.77
CA SER A 152 7.46 -32.59 3.63
C SER A 152 8.02 -32.13 4.98
N CYS A 153 7.27 -31.34 5.76
CA CYS A 153 7.79 -30.67 6.94
C CYS A 153 8.04 -31.60 8.16
N PRO A 154 7.12 -32.49 8.58
CA PRO A 154 7.39 -33.48 9.63
C PRO A 154 8.52 -34.45 9.29
N TYR A 155 8.64 -34.85 8.02
CA TYR A 155 9.75 -35.69 7.57
C TYR A 155 11.08 -34.94 7.66
N LEU A 156 11.16 -33.71 7.16
CA LEU A 156 12.36 -32.89 7.28
C LEU A 156 12.70 -32.56 8.74
N ALA A 157 11.70 -32.33 9.60
CA ALA A 157 11.93 -32.05 11.02
C ALA A 157 12.52 -33.26 11.77
N SER A 158 12.04 -34.47 11.46
CA SER A 158 12.53 -35.71 12.07
C SER A 158 13.85 -36.21 11.47
N LYS A 159 14.08 -35.99 10.18
CA LYS A 159 15.29 -36.47 9.48
C LYS A 159 16.44 -35.46 9.46
N LEU A 160 16.16 -34.15 9.52
CA LEU A 160 17.16 -33.10 9.48
C LEU A 160 17.18 -32.26 10.76
N THR A 161 16.16 -31.44 11.01
CA THR A 161 16.14 -30.53 12.17
C THR A 161 14.77 -29.89 12.43
N LEU A 162 14.42 -29.75 13.72
CA LEU A 162 13.25 -29.01 14.18
C LEU A 162 13.33 -27.50 13.86
N ALA A 163 14.49 -26.97 13.47
CA ALA A 163 14.64 -25.58 13.07
C ALA A 163 13.84 -25.24 11.80
N ILE A 164 13.60 -26.19 10.89
CA ILE A 164 12.91 -25.98 9.62
C ILE A 164 11.48 -25.42 9.80
N PRO A 165 10.57 -26.09 10.55
CA PRO A 165 9.23 -25.55 10.78
C PRO A 165 9.24 -24.20 11.53
N ILE A 166 10.19 -24.00 12.46
CA ILE A 166 10.29 -22.76 13.23
C ILE A 166 10.66 -21.58 12.30
N ILE A 167 11.67 -21.76 11.45
CA ILE A 167 12.09 -20.73 10.48
C ILE A 167 10.96 -20.41 9.52
N ALA A 168 10.30 -21.43 8.95
CA ALA A 168 9.16 -21.23 8.05
C ALA A 168 8.02 -20.46 8.73
N ALA A 169 7.73 -20.73 10.00
CA ALA A 169 6.63 -20.08 10.71
C ALA A 169 6.95 -18.61 10.97
N ILE A 170 8.19 -18.32 11.39
CA ILE A 170 8.68 -16.95 11.58
C ILE A 170 8.59 -16.17 10.26
N LEU A 171 9.09 -16.74 9.16
CA LEU A 171 9.04 -16.12 7.84
C LEU A 171 7.59 -15.88 7.39
N PHE A 172 6.70 -16.85 7.58
CA PHE A 172 5.28 -16.71 7.24
C PHE A 172 4.61 -15.56 7.99
N PHE A 173 4.73 -15.51 9.32
CA PHE A 173 4.12 -14.43 10.09
C PHE A 173 4.70 -13.06 9.74
N PHE A 174 6.01 -13.00 9.45
CA PHE A 174 6.66 -11.78 8.99
C PHE A 174 6.14 -11.33 7.62
N VAL A 175 6.02 -12.24 6.64
CA VAL A 175 5.45 -11.98 5.31
C VAL A 175 4.01 -11.49 5.42
N MET A 176 3.18 -12.17 6.22
CA MET A 176 1.78 -11.79 6.42
C MET A 176 1.65 -10.41 7.07
N SER A 177 2.48 -10.12 8.08
CA SER A 177 2.52 -8.79 8.70
C SER A 177 2.88 -7.71 7.66
N CYS A 178 3.92 -7.92 6.85
CA CYS A 178 4.34 -6.97 5.82
C CYS A 178 3.28 -6.77 4.74
N LEU A 179 2.62 -7.85 4.29
CA LEU A 179 1.51 -7.78 3.33
C LEU A 179 0.37 -6.93 3.89
N LEU A 180 -0.14 -7.26 5.08
CA LEU A 180 -1.26 -6.55 5.69
C LEU A 180 -0.92 -5.08 5.98
N GLN A 181 0.30 -4.78 6.43
CA GLN A 181 0.77 -3.40 6.58
C GLN A 181 0.82 -2.67 5.25
N THR A 182 1.29 -3.29 4.19
CA THR A 182 1.31 -2.70 2.84
C THR A 182 -0.10 -2.40 2.34
N SER A 183 -1.00 -3.37 2.49
CA SER A 183 -2.38 -3.33 2.01
C SER A 183 -3.22 -2.31 2.75
N PHE A 184 -3.18 -2.28 4.09
CA PHE A 184 -4.11 -1.49 4.89
C PHE A 184 -3.60 -0.11 5.30
N THR A 185 -2.32 0.18 5.07
CA THR A 185 -1.74 1.50 5.35
C THR A 185 -2.16 2.50 4.28
N ASP A 186 -2.46 3.74 4.70
CA ASP A 186 -2.62 4.84 3.74
C ASP A 186 -1.28 5.09 3.03
N PRO A 187 -1.21 4.98 1.69
CA PRO A 187 0.03 5.04 0.93
C PRO A 187 0.66 6.44 0.90
N GLY A 188 -0.05 7.46 1.39
CA GLY A 188 0.34 8.87 1.30
C GLY A 188 -0.63 9.65 0.43
N ILE A 189 -1.95 9.46 0.62
CA ILE A 189 -2.97 10.18 -0.12
C ILE A 189 -2.92 11.66 0.28
N LEU A 190 -2.89 12.54 -0.73
CA LEU A 190 -2.98 13.97 -0.55
C LEU A 190 -4.45 14.41 -0.50
N PRO A 191 -4.84 15.29 0.44
CA PRO A 191 -6.19 15.86 0.46
C PRO A 191 -6.43 16.65 -0.84
N ARG A 192 -7.67 16.57 -1.35
CA ARG A 192 -8.09 17.39 -2.50
C ARG A 192 -8.15 18.86 -2.08
N ALA A 193 -7.88 19.76 -3.03
CA ALA A 193 -8.04 21.19 -2.77
C ALA A 193 -9.49 21.49 -2.36
N THR A 194 -9.64 22.36 -1.37
CA THR A 194 -10.96 22.91 -1.02
C THR A 194 -11.51 23.72 -2.19
N THR A 195 -12.82 24.00 -2.18
CA THR A 195 -13.46 24.81 -3.22
C THR A 195 -12.84 26.21 -3.32
N CYS A 196 -12.53 26.85 -2.19
CA CYS A 196 -11.85 28.15 -2.12
C CYS A 196 -10.43 28.06 -2.72
N GLU A 197 -9.64 27.06 -2.33
CA GLU A 197 -8.28 26.87 -2.87
C GLU A 197 -8.28 26.57 -4.37
N ALA A 198 -9.20 25.72 -4.84
CA ALA A 198 -9.36 25.40 -6.24
C ALA A 198 -9.72 26.64 -7.06
N ALA A 199 -10.66 27.46 -6.59
CA ALA A 199 -11.05 28.70 -7.26
C ALA A 199 -9.91 29.72 -7.30
N ALA A 200 -9.17 29.88 -6.20
CA ALA A 200 -7.99 30.76 -6.16
C ALA A 200 -6.91 30.29 -7.14
N LEU A 201 -6.71 28.98 -7.25
CA LEU A 201 -5.72 28.39 -8.13
C LEU A 201 -6.12 28.51 -9.62
N GLU A 202 -7.40 28.31 -9.93
CA GLU A 202 -7.94 28.53 -11.28
C GLU A 202 -7.81 30.01 -11.69
N LYS A 203 -8.13 30.96 -10.81
CA LYS A 203 -7.91 32.40 -11.05
C LYS A 203 -6.43 32.74 -11.30
N GLN A 204 -5.50 32.16 -10.54
CA GLN A 204 -4.06 32.36 -10.76
C GLN A 204 -3.59 31.81 -12.11
N ILE A 205 -4.10 30.65 -12.51
CA ILE A 205 -3.79 30.05 -13.81
C ILE A 205 -4.29 30.96 -14.93
N ASP A 206 -5.52 31.45 -14.83
CA ASP A 206 -6.13 32.31 -15.85
C ASP A 206 -5.40 33.65 -15.98
N ASN A 207 -5.01 34.28 -14.85
CA ASN A 207 -4.24 35.53 -14.83
C ASN A 207 -2.81 35.38 -15.41
N THR A 208 -2.26 34.17 -15.44
CA THR A 208 -0.93 33.89 -16.00
C THR A 208 -1.01 33.64 -17.53
N GLY A 209 -2.22 33.52 -18.08
CA GLY A 209 -2.42 33.46 -19.53
C GLY A 209 -2.19 34.82 -20.19
N SER A 210 -1.26 34.89 -21.14
CA SER A 210 -1.26 35.98 -22.13
C SER A 210 -2.63 35.99 -22.85
N SER A 211 -3.14 37.18 -23.20
CA SER A 211 -4.40 37.43 -23.95
C SER A 211 -4.37 36.89 -25.40
N THR A 212 -3.82 35.70 -25.60
CA THR A 212 -3.87 34.93 -26.82
C THR A 212 -4.69 33.68 -26.55
N TYR A 213 -5.45 33.21 -27.54
CA TYR A 213 -6.44 32.11 -27.49
C TYR A 213 -5.90 30.74 -27.01
N ARG A 214 -4.65 30.65 -26.53
CA ARG A 214 -4.07 29.41 -25.99
C ARG A 214 -4.32 29.35 -24.48
N PRO A 215 -4.95 28.28 -23.96
CA PRO A 215 -5.13 28.13 -22.53
C PRO A 215 -3.76 28.12 -21.82
N PRO A 216 -3.63 28.80 -20.67
CA PRO A 216 -2.37 28.94 -19.95
C PRO A 216 -1.74 27.57 -19.64
N PRO A 217 -0.40 27.46 -19.68
CA PRO A 217 0.27 26.20 -19.39
C PRO A 217 -0.02 25.78 -17.95
N ARG A 218 -0.77 24.68 -17.78
CA ARG A 218 -1.11 24.09 -16.47
C ARG A 218 0.06 23.29 -15.89
N THR A 219 1.26 23.86 -15.98
CA THR A 219 2.51 23.34 -15.46
C THR A 219 3.21 24.42 -14.66
N ARG A 220 3.75 24.06 -13.50
CA ARG A 220 4.56 24.95 -12.66
C ARG A 220 5.95 24.35 -12.54
N GLU A 221 6.99 25.15 -12.70
CA GLU A 221 8.37 24.68 -12.56
C GLU A 221 8.88 24.97 -11.14
N VAL A 222 9.61 24.02 -10.56
CA VAL A 222 10.25 24.15 -9.24
C VAL A 222 11.66 23.59 -9.32
N ILE A 223 12.61 24.20 -8.61
CA ILE A 223 14.00 23.72 -8.58
C ILE A 223 14.18 22.81 -7.36
N ILE A 224 14.75 21.62 -7.58
CA ILE A 224 15.04 20.63 -6.54
C ILE A 224 16.50 20.22 -6.67
N ASN A 225 17.33 20.55 -5.69
CA ASN A 225 18.77 20.28 -5.71
C ASN A 225 19.45 20.75 -7.02
N GLY A 226 19.08 21.94 -7.50
CA GLY A 226 19.61 22.52 -8.73
C GLY A 226 19.03 21.94 -10.04
N GLN A 227 18.06 21.04 -9.97
CA GLN A 227 17.38 20.49 -11.15
C GLN A 227 15.97 21.07 -11.29
N MET A 228 15.60 21.53 -12.48
CA MET A 228 14.25 22.02 -12.77
C MET A 228 13.26 20.85 -12.93
N VAL A 229 12.22 20.82 -12.11
CA VAL A 229 11.17 19.81 -12.11
C VAL A 229 9.83 20.45 -12.45
N LYS A 230 9.17 19.94 -13.49
CA LYS A 230 7.85 20.41 -13.93
C LYS A 230 6.73 19.71 -13.17
N LEU A 231 6.00 20.46 -12.37
CA LEU A 231 4.79 20.03 -11.67
C LEU A 231 3.60 20.04 -12.64
N LYS A 232 2.79 18.98 -12.59
CA LYS A 232 1.59 18.83 -13.41
C LYS A 232 0.35 19.13 -12.58
N TYR A 233 -0.61 19.84 -13.14
CA TYR A 233 -1.91 20.04 -12.52
C TYR A 233 -2.76 18.77 -12.54
N CYS A 234 -3.49 18.51 -11.45
CA CYS A 234 -4.45 17.41 -11.35
C CYS A 234 -5.88 17.95 -11.45
N PHE A 235 -6.61 17.60 -12.52
CA PHE A 235 -8.00 18.05 -12.69
C PHE A 235 -8.97 17.46 -11.68
N THR A 236 -8.75 16.22 -11.25
CA THR A 236 -9.61 15.54 -10.28
C THR A 236 -9.43 16.07 -8.86
N CYS A 237 -8.19 16.26 -8.43
CA CYS A 237 -7.87 16.70 -7.07
C CYS A 237 -7.75 18.24 -6.95
N LYS A 238 -7.84 18.95 -8.08
CA LYS A 238 -7.79 20.42 -8.20
C LYS A 238 -6.55 21.06 -7.55
N MET A 239 -5.39 20.43 -7.76
CA MET A 239 -4.13 20.87 -7.18
C MET A 239 -2.96 20.66 -8.14
N PHE A 240 -1.91 21.47 -8.03
CA PHE A 240 -0.61 21.13 -8.61
C PHE A 240 -0.01 19.97 -7.82
N ARG A 241 0.34 18.89 -8.52
CA ARG A 241 0.91 17.69 -7.89
C ARG A 241 2.30 18.04 -7.36
N PRO A 242 2.58 17.84 -6.06
CA PRO A 242 3.92 17.99 -5.53
C PRO A 242 4.92 17.08 -6.27
N PRO A 243 6.23 17.32 -6.14
CA PRO A 243 7.24 16.47 -6.75
C PRO A 243 7.03 15.00 -6.40
N ARG A 244 7.29 14.10 -7.37
CA ARG A 244 7.10 12.64 -7.26
C ARG A 244 5.66 12.19 -6.94
N THR A 245 4.67 13.08 -7.02
CA THR A 245 3.25 12.74 -6.85
C THR A 245 2.60 12.39 -8.18
N SER A 246 1.83 11.31 -8.20
CA SER A 246 0.98 10.96 -9.35
C SER A 246 -0.45 10.70 -8.90
N HIS A 247 -1.40 10.97 -9.80
CA HIS A 247 -2.79 10.61 -9.61
C HIS A 247 -3.01 9.17 -10.08
N CYS A 248 -3.55 8.32 -9.21
CA CYS A 248 -3.98 6.98 -9.57
C CYS A 248 -5.48 7.01 -9.90
N SER A 249 -5.84 6.71 -11.15
CA SER A 249 -7.24 6.66 -11.59
C SER A 249 -8.04 5.52 -10.96
N VAL A 250 -7.37 4.43 -10.55
CA VAL A 250 -8.02 3.28 -9.91
C VAL A 250 -8.50 3.64 -8.50
N CYS A 251 -7.63 4.26 -7.70
CA CYS A 251 -7.97 4.73 -6.36
C CYS A 251 -8.66 6.11 -6.37
N ASP A 252 -8.61 6.83 -7.50
CA ASP A 252 -9.09 8.19 -7.68
C ASP A 252 -8.48 9.21 -6.69
N ASN A 253 -7.16 9.09 -6.48
CA ASN A 253 -6.41 9.86 -5.49
C ASN A 253 -5.02 10.24 -5.99
N CYS A 254 -4.56 11.44 -5.60
CA CYS A 254 -3.14 11.79 -5.69
C CYS A 254 -2.37 11.15 -4.53
N VAL A 255 -1.30 10.42 -4.85
CA VAL A 255 -0.46 9.72 -3.86
C VAL A 255 0.94 10.30 -3.91
N GLU A 256 1.46 10.68 -2.74
CA GLU A 256 2.82 11.18 -2.58
C GLU A 256 3.84 10.07 -2.82
N ARG A 257 4.95 10.42 -3.50
CA ARG A 257 6.00 9.47 -3.93
C ARG A 257 5.37 8.20 -4.51
N PHE A 258 4.45 8.38 -5.45
CA PHE A 258 3.69 7.30 -6.05
C PHE A 258 4.63 6.36 -6.79
N ASP A 259 4.58 5.08 -6.42
CA ASP A 259 5.35 4.05 -7.09
C ASP A 259 4.52 3.37 -8.17
N HIS A 260 3.45 2.69 -7.75
CA HIS A 260 2.49 2.07 -8.66
C HIS A 260 1.18 1.74 -7.93
N HIS A 261 0.15 1.36 -8.70
CA HIS A 261 -1.03 0.70 -8.16
C HIS A 261 -0.83 -0.80 -8.24
N CYS A 262 -0.93 -1.52 -7.12
CA CYS A 262 -0.67 -2.95 -7.07
C CYS A 262 -1.95 -3.73 -6.75
N PRO A 263 -2.50 -4.46 -7.73
CA PRO A 263 -3.68 -5.31 -7.50
C PRO A 263 -3.42 -6.42 -6.47
N TRP A 264 -2.20 -6.97 -6.43
CA TRP A 264 -1.80 -8.07 -5.53
C TRP A 264 -1.83 -7.67 -4.04
N VAL A 265 -1.49 -6.42 -3.72
CA VAL A 265 -1.64 -5.91 -2.34
C VAL A 265 -2.98 -5.21 -2.13
N GLY A 266 -3.79 -5.05 -3.18
CA GLY A 266 -5.09 -4.39 -3.13
C GLY A 266 -5.04 -2.91 -2.77
N ASN A 267 -3.93 -2.22 -3.06
CA ASN A 267 -3.75 -0.80 -2.75
C ASN A 267 -2.68 -0.14 -3.64
N CYS A 268 -2.60 1.18 -3.62
CA CYS A 268 -1.43 1.89 -4.15
C CYS A 268 -0.21 1.64 -3.27
N VAL A 269 0.97 1.59 -3.88
CA VAL A 269 2.27 1.64 -3.21
C VAL A 269 2.81 3.06 -3.38
N GLY A 270 3.11 3.72 -2.26
CA GLY A 270 3.56 5.10 -2.21
C GLY A 270 4.39 5.41 -0.98
N ARG A 271 4.59 6.71 -0.68
CA ARG A 271 5.52 7.20 0.35
C ARG A 271 5.46 6.49 1.70
N ARG A 272 4.25 6.18 2.18
CA ARG A 272 4.00 5.69 3.55
C ARG A 272 4.03 4.17 3.67
N ASN A 273 3.70 3.42 2.61
CA ASN A 273 3.67 1.96 2.67
C ASN A 273 4.78 1.27 1.86
N TYR A 274 5.60 2.01 1.09
CA TYR A 274 6.67 1.43 0.28
C TYR A 274 7.65 0.56 1.09
N ARG A 275 8.02 0.94 2.32
CA ARG A 275 8.94 0.15 3.16
C ARG A 275 8.37 -1.25 3.47
N PHE A 276 7.07 -1.32 3.71
CA PHE A 276 6.37 -2.57 4.01
C PHE A 276 6.24 -3.41 2.75
N PHE A 277 5.98 -2.75 1.60
CA PHE A 277 5.95 -3.43 0.31
C PHE A 277 7.29 -4.05 -0.03
N TYR A 278 8.39 -3.31 0.15
CA TYR A 278 9.75 -3.81 -0.08
C TYR A 278 10.10 -4.96 0.87
N ALA A 279 9.80 -4.83 2.17
CA ALA A 279 9.98 -5.89 3.14
C ALA A 279 9.14 -7.13 2.80
N PHE A 280 7.90 -6.93 2.33
CA PHE A 280 6.99 -8.00 1.89
C PHE A 280 7.58 -8.78 0.71
N ILE A 281 7.96 -8.13 -0.40
CA ILE A 281 8.49 -8.84 -1.58
C ILE A 281 9.80 -9.56 -1.25
N LEU A 282 10.67 -8.94 -0.45
CA LEU A 282 11.96 -9.53 -0.08
C LEU A 282 11.78 -10.74 0.83
N SER A 283 10.95 -10.63 1.87
CA SER A 283 10.66 -11.76 2.75
C SER A 283 9.86 -12.86 2.06
N LEU A 284 8.96 -12.52 1.14
CA LEU A 284 8.25 -13.48 0.31
C LEU A 284 9.23 -14.25 -0.60
N SER A 285 10.21 -13.57 -1.21
CA SER A 285 11.29 -14.23 -1.94
C SER A 285 12.02 -15.26 -1.08
N PHE A 286 12.39 -14.90 0.15
CA PHE A 286 13.06 -15.82 1.08
C PHE A 286 12.16 -16.99 1.47
N LEU A 287 10.89 -16.75 1.80
CA LEU A 287 9.94 -17.80 2.16
C LEU A 287 9.72 -18.78 1.00
N THR A 288 9.49 -18.29 -0.22
CA THR A 288 9.28 -19.13 -1.39
C THR A 288 10.54 -19.93 -1.75
N ALA A 289 11.72 -19.32 -1.69
CA ALA A 289 12.98 -20.03 -1.93
C ALA A 289 13.26 -21.11 -0.85
N PHE A 290 12.95 -20.79 0.41
CA PHE A 290 13.09 -21.73 1.53
C PHE A 290 12.16 -22.94 1.37
N ILE A 291 10.87 -22.71 1.07
CA ILE A 291 9.89 -23.78 0.83
C ILE A 291 10.31 -24.61 -0.38
N PHE A 292 10.69 -23.97 -1.49
CA PHE A 292 11.15 -24.67 -2.69
C PHE A 292 12.33 -25.60 -2.39
N ALA A 293 13.36 -25.12 -1.68
CA ALA A 293 14.50 -25.93 -1.29
C ALA A 293 14.08 -27.12 -0.40
N CYS A 294 13.22 -26.88 0.60
CA CYS A 294 12.71 -27.94 1.46
C CYS A 294 11.93 -29.01 0.69
N VAL A 295 11.06 -28.62 -0.24
CA VAL A 295 10.28 -29.55 -1.07
C VAL A 295 11.17 -30.39 -1.97
N VAL A 296 12.18 -29.77 -2.61
CA VAL A 296 13.18 -30.49 -3.40
C VAL A 296 13.91 -31.50 -2.51
N THR A 297 14.42 -31.08 -1.35
CA THR A 297 15.11 -31.98 -0.41
C THR A 297 14.21 -33.13 0.05
N HIS A 298 12.93 -32.87 0.37
CA HIS A 298 11.98 -33.91 0.75
C HIS A 298 11.80 -34.94 -0.37
N LEU A 299 11.56 -34.50 -1.61
CA LEU A 299 11.39 -35.39 -2.75
C LEU A 299 12.66 -36.20 -3.06
N THR A 300 13.84 -35.56 -2.99
CA THR A 300 15.13 -36.24 -3.21
C THR A 300 15.40 -37.32 -2.16
N LEU A 301 15.14 -37.05 -0.88
CA LEU A 301 15.33 -38.03 0.19
C LEU A 301 14.35 -39.21 0.04
N ARG A 302 13.10 -38.94 -0.32
CA ARG A 302 12.10 -39.99 -0.57
C ARG A 302 12.41 -40.83 -1.80
N SER A 303 12.99 -40.23 -2.84
CA SER A 303 13.43 -40.97 -4.02
C SER A 303 14.68 -41.85 -3.81
N GLN A 304 15.30 -41.78 -2.62
CA GLN A 304 16.32 -42.77 -2.23
C GLN A 304 15.69 -44.02 -1.61
N GLU A 305 14.54 -43.87 -0.94
CA GLU A 305 13.80 -44.98 -0.31
C GLU A 305 12.95 -45.77 -1.33
N SER A 306 12.47 -45.08 -2.38
CA SER A 306 11.70 -45.67 -3.49
C SER A 306 12.15 -45.08 -4.81
N ASN A 307 11.81 -45.68 -5.96
CA ASN A 307 12.13 -45.09 -7.25
C ASN A 307 11.53 -43.67 -7.40
N PHE A 308 12.20 -42.78 -8.15
CA PHE A 308 11.74 -41.39 -8.31
C PHE A 308 10.29 -41.27 -8.81
N LEU A 309 9.91 -42.10 -9.79
CA LEU A 309 8.56 -42.06 -10.38
C LEU A 309 7.47 -42.54 -9.40
N SER A 310 7.78 -43.49 -8.50
CA SER A 310 6.82 -43.90 -7.47
C SER A 310 6.65 -42.82 -6.42
N THR A 311 7.74 -42.16 -6.00
CA THR A 311 7.69 -41.03 -5.07
C THR A 311 6.78 -39.90 -5.58
N LEU A 312 6.89 -39.54 -6.87
CA LEU A 312 6.05 -38.49 -7.45
C LEU A 312 4.56 -38.85 -7.44
N LYS A 313 4.22 -40.12 -7.71
CA LYS A 313 2.84 -40.60 -7.70
C LYS A 313 2.27 -40.68 -6.29
N GLU A 314 3.09 -41.11 -5.33
CA GLU A 314 2.69 -41.26 -3.93
C GLU A 314 2.52 -39.90 -3.25
N LYS A 315 3.27 -38.87 -3.67
CA LYS A 315 3.33 -37.55 -3.03
C LYS A 315 2.81 -36.40 -3.91
N PRO A 316 1.55 -36.43 -4.38
CA PRO A 316 1.03 -35.42 -5.29
C PRO A 316 1.00 -34.01 -4.68
N ALA A 317 0.88 -33.89 -3.35
CA ALA A 317 0.90 -32.60 -2.65
C ALA A 317 2.28 -31.91 -2.75
N SER A 318 3.38 -32.63 -2.52
CA SER A 318 4.74 -32.09 -2.66
C SER A 318 5.07 -31.76 -4.11
N VAL A 319 4.53 -32.54 -5.07
CA VAL A 319 4.67 -32.23 -6.51
C VAL A 319 3.92 -30.96 -6.87
N LEU A 320 2.67 -30.80 -6.42
CA LEU A 320 1.89 -29.59 -6.63
C LEU A 320 2.58 -28.36 -6.02
N GLU A 321 3.09 -28.49 -4.80
CA GLU A 321 3.84 -27.43 -4.12
C GLU A 321 5.12 -27.05 -4.87
N LEU A 322 5.87 -28.05 -5.37
CA LEU A 322 7.05 -27.83 -6.20
C LEU A 322 6.71 -27.04 -7.46
N VAL A 323 5.64 -27.41 -8.16
CA VAL A 323 5.17 -26.74 -9.38
C VAL A 323 4.79 -25.28 -9.09
N ILE A 324 3.99 -25.04 -8.03
CA ILE A 324 3.59 -23.69 -7.62
C ILE A 324 4.82 -22.84 -7.29
N CYS A 325 5.75 -23.39 -6.50
CA CYS A 325 6.97 -22.68 -6.12
C CYS A 325 7.89 -22.40 -7.32
N PHE A 326 8.03 -23.36 -8.25
CA PHE A 326 8.86 -23.21 -9.43
C PHE A 326 8.40 -22.05 -10.33
N PHE A 327 7.11 -21.90 -10.57
CA PHE A 327 6.62 -20.76 -11.36
C PHE A 327 6.65 -19.44 -10.58
N SER A 328 6.46 -19.50 -9.27
CA SER A 328 6.39 -18.30 -8.43
C SER A 328 7.78 -17.69 -8.16
N ILE A 329 8.81 -18.52 -7.97
CA ILE A 329 10.13 -18.07 -7.50
C ILE A 329 10.79 -17.09 -8.47
N TRP A 330 10.74 -17.34 -9.77
CA TRP A 330 11.34 -16.47 -10.79
C TRP A 330 10.69 -15.10 -10.83
N SER A 331 9.35 -15.06 -10.73
CA SER A 331 8.60 -13.81 -10.74
C SER A 331 8.89 -12.97 -9.49
N ILE A 332 8.88 -13.59 -8.31
CA ILE A 332 9.05 -12.89 -7.04
C ILE A 332 10.50 -12.45 -6.85
N LEU A 333 11.49 -13.28 -7.20
CA LEU A 333 12.91 -12.88 -7.16
C LEU A 333 13.22 -11.75 -8.14
N GLY A 334 12.68 -11.81 -9.36
CA GLY A 334 12.84 -10.74 -10.35
C GLY A 334 12.27 -9.40 -9.86
N LEU A 335 11.07 -9.43 -9.26
CA LEU A 335 10.45 -8.24 -8.67
C LEU A 335 11.27 -7.67 -7.51
N SER A 336 11.74 -8.53 -6.59
CA SER A 336 12.61 -8.13 -5.47
C SER A 336 13.93 -7.53 -5.96
N GLY A 337 14.55 -8.11 -6.99
CA GLY A 337 15.75 -7.56 -7.63
C GLY A 337 15.51 -6.18 -8.24
N PHE A 338 14.42 -6.03 -9.01
CA PHE A 338 14.04 -4.75 -9.61
C PHE A 338 13.81 -3.65 -8.56
N HIS A 339 13.04 -3.93 -7.51
CA HIS A 339 12.83 -2.94 -6.45
C HIS A 339 14.09 -2.68 -5.61
N THR A 340 15.00 -3.64 -5.49
CA THR A 340 16.32 -3.42 -4.87
C THR A 340 17.15 -2.43 -5.69
N TYR A 341 17.13 -2.54 -7.02
CA TYR A 341 17.71 -1.55 -7.93
C TYR A 341 17.09 -0.15 -7.76
N LEU A 342 15.76 -0.06 -7.70
CA LEU A 342 15.06 1.22 -7.53
C LEU A 342 15.41 1.89 -6.19
N VAL A 343 15.45 1.11 -5.11
CA VAL A 343 15.85 1.60 -3.78
C VAL A 343 17.30 2.09 -3.79
N ALA A 344 18.22 1.29 -4.36
CA ALA A 344 19.63 1.66 -4.50
C ALA A 344 19.84 2.96 -5.30
N SER A 345 18.93 3.24 -6.25
CA SER A 345 18.97 4.43 -7.12
C SER A 345 18.09 5.59 -6.64
N ASN A 346 17.37 5.43 -5.52
CA ASN A 346 16.32 6.34 -5.03
C ASN A 346 15.28 6.73 -6.11
N LEU A 347 14.87 5.75 -6.90
CA LEU A 347 13.83 5.87 -7.92
C LEU A 347 12.52 5.25 -7.43
N THR A 348 11.41 5.71 -8.00
CA THR A 348 10.15 4.99 -8.00
C THR A 348 9.99 4.27 -9.34
N THR A 349 9.24 3.18 -9.37
CA THR A 349 8.87 2.45 -10.59
C THR A 349 8.26 3.40 -11.63
N ASN A 350 7.40 4.31 -11.19
CA ASN A 350 6.78 5.32 -12.05
C ASN A 350 7.80 6.28 -12.69
N GLU A 351 8.85 6.69 -11.97
CA GLU A 351 9.92 7.55 -12.53
C GLU A 351 10.81 6.80 -13.52
N ASP A 352 11.14 5.55 -13.20
CA ASP A 352 11.96 4.68 -14.04
C ASP A 352 11.27 4.37 -15.38
N ILE A 353 10.01 3.89 -15.34
CA ILE A 353 9.22 3.59 -16.55
C ILE A 353 9.01 4.84 -17.41
N LYS A 354 8.79 6.01 -16.79
CA LYS A 354 8.66 7.28 -17.51
C LYS A 354 9.99 7.78 -18.06
N GLY A 355 11.12 7.20 -17.67
CA GLY A 355 12.45 7.69 -17.97
C GLY A 355 12.63 9.13 -17.50
N SER A 356 12.08 9.48 -16.32
CA SER A 356 12.06 10.86 -15.80
C SER A 356 13.45 11.48 -15.64
N TRP A 357 14.47 10.65 -15.46
CA TRP A 357 15.87 11.03 -15.26
C TRP A 357 16.80 10.31 -16.25
N SER A 358 16.26 9.90 -17.40
CA SER A 358 17.06 9.22 -18.42
C SER A 358 17.75 10.25 -19.31
N SER A 359 19.08 10.11 -19.43
CA SER A 359 19.94 11.01 -20.23
C SER A 359 19.52 11.08 -21.72
N LYS A 360 18.78 10.09 -22.22
CA LYS A 360 18.34 10.01 -23.64
C LYS A 360 17.20 10.97 -24.01
N ARG A 361 16.53 11.63 -23.06
CA ARG A 361 15.29 12.39 -23.32
C ARG A 361 15.47 13.90 -23.57
N GLY A 362 16.71 14.38 -23.72
CA GLY A 362 17.04 15.66 -24.36
C GLY A 362 17.44 16.80 -23.41
N GLY A 363 18.63 17.36 -23.66
CA GLY A 363 19.12 18.66 -23.15
C GLY A 363 19.55 18.65 -21.68
N GLU A 364 20.86 18.72 -21.44
CA GLU A 364 21.54 18.49 -20.15
C GLU A 364 21.29 17.09 -19.55
N ALA A 365 22.33 16.47 -18.99
CA ALA A 365 22.19 15.19 -18.32
C ALA A 365 21.28 15.39 -17.09
N SER A 366 19.98 15.13 -17.22
CA SER A 366 19.04 15.20 -16.10
C SER A 366 19.43 14.18 -15.03
N VAL A 367 20.20 14.62 -14.04
CA VAL A 367 20.66 13.78 -12.94
C VAL A 367 19.51 13.64 -11.97
N ASN A 368 19.24 12.42 -11.48
CA ASN A 368 18.23 12.19 -10.45
C ASN A 368 18.51 13.08 -9.21
N PRO A 369 17.70 14.14 -8.96
CA PRO A 369 17.98 15.10 -7.89
C PRO A 369 17.76 14.51 -6.49
N TYR A 370 17.11 13.34 -6.40
CA TYR A 370 16.81 12.67 -5.13
C TYR A 370 17.89 11.65 -4.75
N SER A 371 18.84 11.33 -5.63
CA SER A 371 19.90 10.37 -5.30
C SER A 371 20.93 11.00 -4.37
N HIS A 372 21.31 10.29 -3.32
CA HIS A 372 22.40 10.63 -2.42
C HIS A 372 23.78 10.23 -2.97
N LYS A 373 23.86 9.75 -4.21
CA LYS A 373 25.08 9.24 -4.88
C LYS A 373 25.75 8.04 -4.17
N SER A 374 25.13 7.50 -3.12
CA SER A 374 25.58 6.34 -2.36
C SER A 374 24.43 5.35 -2.22
N ILE A 375 24.66 4.09 -2.62
CA ILE A 375 23.67 3.02 -2.56
C ILE A 375 23.15 2.84 -1.13
N ILE A 376 24.05 2.76 -0.15
CA ILE A 376 23.69 2.55 1.26
C ILE A 376 22.86 3.73 1.77
N THR A 377 23.27 4.95 1.45
CA THR A 377 22.56 6.16 1.90
C THR A 377 21.16 6.23 1.26
N ASN A 378 21.04 5.85 -0.01
CA ASN A 378 19.74 5.73 -0.68
C ASN A 378 18.87 4.68 0.01
N CYS A 379 19.38 3.48 0.25
CA CYS A 379 18.66 2.42 0.95
C CYS A 379 18.17 2.88 2.34
N CYS A 380 19.05 3.49 3.15
CA CYS A 380 18.70 4.00 4.47
C CYS A 380 17.65 5.12 4.40
N ALA A 381 17.78 6.05 3.44
CA ALA A 381 16.82 7.14 3.26
C ALA A 381 15.41 6.62 2.89
N VAL A 382 15.32 5.55 2.11
CA VAL A 382 14.03 4.96 1.71
C VAL A 382 13.45 4.05 2.80
N LEU A 383 14.27 3.18 3.40
CA LEU A 383 13.82 2.08 4.25
C LEU A 383 13.87 2.39 5.75
N CYS A 384 14.87 3.16 6.19
CA CYS A 384 15.14 3.40 7.62
C CYS A 384 14.64 4.76 8.11
N GLY A 385 14.19 5.64 7.22
CA GLY A 385 13.64 6.94 7.61
C GLY A 385 12.38 6.83 8.47
N PRO A 386 12.03 7.87 9.25
CA PRO A 386 10.78 7.90 10.01
C PRO A 386 9.57 7.79 9.08
N LEU A 387 8.48 7.18 9.58
CA LEU A 387 7.24 7.06 8.83
C LEU A 387 6.51 8.41 8.86
N PRO A 388 6.24 9.05 7.70
CA PRO A 388 5.55 10.32 7.72
C PRO A 388 4.09 10.17 8.16
N PRO A 389 3.51 11.19 8.81
CA PRO A 389 2.13 11.17 9.25
C PRO A 389 1.16 11.04 8.07
N SER A 390 -0.04 10.52 8.32
CA SER A 390 -1.10 10.55 7.32
C SER A 390 -1.62 11.98 7.18
N LEU A 391 -1.83 12.42 5.94
CA LEU A 391 -2.43 13.73 5.63
C LEU A 391 -3.97 13.64 5.53
N ILE A 392 -4.53 12.46 5.73
CA ILE A 392 -5.97 12.24 5.76
C ILE A 392 -6.42 11.78 7.15
N ASP A 393 -7.33 12.54 7.75
CA ASP A 393 -7.98 12.14 8.99
C ASP A 393 -9.20 11.26 8.68
N ARG A 394 -8.96 9.96 8.54
CA ARG A 394 -10.02 8.99 8.19
C ARG A 394 -11.06 8.80 9.29
N ARG A 395 -10.63 8.92 10.56
CA ARG A 395 -11.46 8.55 11.73
C ARG A 395 -12.20 9.76 12.33
N GLY A 396 -11.81 10.98 11.98
CA GLY A 396 -12.51 12.18 12.39
C GLY A 396 -13.96 12.24 11.91
N PHE A 397 -14.69 13.15 12.51
CA PHE A 397 -16.05 13.49 12.10
C PHE A 397 -16.02 14.58 11.03
N VAL A 398 -16.99 14.52 10.13
CA VAL A 398 -17.27 15.63 9.22
C VAL A 398 -17.78 16.79 10.07
N GLN A 399 -17.18 17.97 9.93
CA GLN A 399 -17.75 19.17 10.56
C GLN A 399 -19.13 19.38 9.95
N SER A 400 -20.18 19.35 10.78
CA SER A 400 -21.50 19.77 10.35
C SER A 400 -21.42 21.26 10.06
N ASP A 401 -21.89 21.68 8.89
CA ASP A 401 -22.16 23.09 8.59
C ASP A 401 -23.28 23.57 9.53
N ALA A 402 -22.93 23.86 10.78
CA ALA A 402 -23.80 24.52 11.72
C ALA A 402 -23.86 25.99 11.29
N VAL A 403 -24.91 26.29 10.52
CA VAL A 403 -25.54 27.60 10.36
C VAL A 403 -24.54 28.76 10.21
N LEU A 404 -24.11 29.00 8.97
CA LEU A 404 -23.67 30.35 8.62
C LEU A 404 -24.95 31.22 8.52
N PRO A 405 -25.07 32.34 9.27
CA PRO A 405 -26.18 33.27 9.09
C PRO A 405 -26.18 33.80 7.65
N SER A 406 -27.37 34.00 7.09
CA SER A 406 -27.66 34.48 5.74
C SER A 406 -26.76 35.67 5.32
N PRO A 407 -26.41 35.79 4.02
CA PRO A 407 -25.45 36.79 3.57
C PRO A 407 -26.06 38.19 3.64
N ILE A 408 -25.42 39.09 4.40
CA ILE A 408 -25.51 40.53 4.13
C ILE A 408 -24.62 40.81 2.93
N ARG A 409 -25.22 41.49 1.97
CA ARG A 409 -24.72 41.81 0.64
C ARG A 409 -23.62 42.88 0.71
N SER A 410 -22.38 42.51 0.41
CA SER A 410 -21.35 43.40 -0.17
C SER A 410 -20.09 42.60 -0.53
N ASP A 411 -19.47 42.97 -1.63
CA ASP A 411 -18.46 42.25 -2.40
C ASP A 411 -17.15 41.92 -1.65
N GLU A 412 -16.75 40.65 -1.71
CA GLU A 412 -15.42 40.02 -1.55
C GLU A 412 -15.57 38.67 -0.83
N PRO A 413 -15.11 37.53 -1.37
CA PRO A 413 -15.07 36.29 -0.62
C PRO A 413 -13.90 36.36 0.38
N ALA A 414 -14.16 36.91 1.56
CA ALA A 414 -13.31 36.75 2.73
C ALA A 414 -13.28 35.27 3.14
N CYS A 415 -12.33 34.52 2.58
CA CYS A 415 -12.06 33.14 2.99
C CYS A 415 -11.43 33.22 4.40
N GLY A 416 -12.29 33.13 5.42
CA GLY A 416 -11.88 33.19 6.82
C GLY A 416 -10.80 32.15 7.13
N ALA A 417 -9.67 32.62 7.66
CA ALA A 417 -8.59 31.78 8.15
C ALA A 417 -9.09 30.91 9.31
N LYS A 418 -9.44 29.65 9.03
CA LYS A 418 -9.45 28.58 10.04
C LYS A 418 -8.05 27.94 10.13
N PRO A 419 -7.66 27.35 11.27
CA PRO A 419 -6.26 27.02 11.57
C PRO A 419 -5.63 25.89 10.72
N ASP A 420 -6.39 25.33 9.78
CA ASP A 420 -5.98 24.17 9.00
C ASP A 420 -5.08 24.53 7.81
N ALA A 421 -5.00 25.81 7.43
CA ALA A 421 -3.97 26.34 6.53
C ALA A 421 -2.55 26.15 7.11
N SER A 422 -2.44 25.89 8.41
CA SER A 422 -1.19 25.48 9.03
C SER A 422 -0.76 24.06 8.70
N MET A 423 -1.61 23.19 8.12
CA MET A 423 -1.24 21.78 7.87
C MET A 423 -0.40 21.60 6.61
N TYR A 424 -0.63 22.40 5.56
CA TYR A 424 0.22 22.39 4.36
C TYR A 424 1.59 23.00 4.65
N VAL A 425 1.62 24.09 5.42
CA VAL A 425 2.84 24.77 5.88
C VAL A 425 3.55 23.98 7.00
N ARG A 426 2.82 23.28 7.90
CA ARG A 426 3.40 22.33 8.88
C ARG A 426 3.90 21.08 8.21
N GLY A 427 3.21 20.54 7.21
CA GLY A 427 3.66 19.39 6.45
C GLY A 427 4.99 19.68 5.77
N LEU A 428 5.11 20.87 5.17
CA LEU A 428 6.36 21.36 4.57
C LEU A 428 7.44 21.65 5.62
N LYS A 429 7.08 22.28 6.75
CA LYS A 429 8.01 22.56 7.88
C LYS A 429 8.44 21.30 8.64
N GLU A 430 7.62 20.27 8.73
CA GLU A 430 7.96 18.97 9.33
C GLU A 430 8.71 18.06 8.35
N LEU A 431 8.43 18.15 7.04
CA LEU A 431 9.33 17.63 6.00
C LEU A 431 10.75 18.24 6.11
N LEU A 432 10.84 19.54 6.43
CA LEU A 432 12.09 20.24 6.68
C LEU A 432 12.77 19.82 8.01
N ARG A 433 12.03 19.75 9.13
CA ARG A 433 12.58 19.34 10.44
C ARG A 433 13.04 17.89 10.51
N THR A 434 12.32 16.98 9.86
CA THR A 434 12.68 15.56 9.82
C THR A 434 13.99 15.34 9.04
N ALA A 435 14.28 16.19 8.05
CA ALA A 435 15.57 16.21 7.36
C ALA A 435 16.71 16.75 8.24
N THR A 436 16.44 17.71 9.13
CA THR A 436 17.45 18.30 10.04
C THR A 436 17.80 17.38 11.22
N LEU A 437 16.83 16.67 11.81
CA LEU A 437 17.06 15.81 12.98
C LEU A 437 17.85 14.52 12.65
N CYS A 438 17.74 13.99 11.42
CA CYS A 438 18.59 12.88 10.98
C CYS A 438 20.06 13.29 10.74
N LEU A 439 20.34 14.57 10.51
CA LEU A 439 21.71 15.09 10.28
C LEU A 439 22.44 15.47 11.59
N SER A 440 21.73 15.65 12.70
CA SER A 440 22.35 16.01 13.99
C SER A 440 22.90 14.83 14.79
N ARG A 441 22.61 13.58 14.40
CA ARG A 441 23.05 12.38 15.14
C ARG A 441 24.26 11.67 14.52
N SER A 442 24.88 12.27 13.51
CA SER A 442 26.08 11.77 12.85
C SER A 442 27.07 12.90 12.55
N GLY A 443 27.52 13.59 13.60
CA GLY A 443 28.69 14.46 13.59
C GLY A 443 29.77 13.89 14.52
N PRO A 444 31.06 13.90 14.14
CA PRO A 444 32.11 13.34 14.96
C PRO A 444 32.31 14.20 16.21
N GLY A 445 32.30 13.57 17.39
CA GLY A 445 32.71 14.18 18.64
C GLY A 445 34.20 14.54 18.57
N GLY A 446 34.50 15.80 18.32
CA GLY A 446 35.86 16.35 18.45
C GLY A 446 36.09 16.85 19.86
N ALA A 447 36.71 16.04 20.71
CA ALA A 447 37.31 16.50 21.95
C ALA A 447 38.49 17.43 21.62
N ARG A 448 38.43 18.70 22.04
CA ARG A 448 39.58 19.61 22.04
C ARG A 448 40.16 19.66 23.46
N HIS A 449 41.38 19.18 23.61
CA HIS A 449 42.22 19.49 24.77
C HIS A 449 42.75 20.95 24.68
N PRO A 450 42.89 21.67 25.79
CA PRO A 450 43.49 23.00 25.80
C PRO A 450 45.02 22.92 25.76
N ALA A 451 45.65 23.74 24.93
CA ALA A 451 47.11 23.92 24.89
C ALA A 451 47.58 24.88 26.01
N PRO A 452 48.81 24.74 26.54
CA PRO A 452 49.32 25.58 27.62
C PRO A 452 49.78 26.96 27.12
N PRO A 453 49.89 27.97 28.01
CA PRO A 453 50.14 29.35 27.62
C PRO A 453 51.62 29.59 27.28
N PRO A 454 51.93 30.64 26.48
CA PRO A 454 53.30 30.94 26.07
C PRO A 454 54.08 31.62 27.21
N ALA A 455 55.40 31.44 27.18
CA ALA A 455 56.37 32.05 28.08
C ALA A 455 56.53 33.56 27.87
#